data_AF-A0A9E3Q8E3-F1
#
_entry.id   AF-A0A9E3Q8E3-F1
#
_cell.length_a   1.000
_cell.length_b   1.000
_cell.length_c   1.000
_cell.angle_alpha   90.00
_cell.angle_beta   90.00
_cell.angle_gamma   90.00
#
_symmetry.space_group_name_H-M   'P 1'
#
loop_
_entity.id
_entity.type
_entity.pdbx_description
1 polymer ?
#
loop_
_entity_poly.entity_id
_entity_poly.type
_entity_poly.pdbx_seq_one_letter_code
_entity_poly.pdbx_strand_id
1 'polypeptide(L)'
;MSFLYHEFFFNPLYNILILLFKVLPWADAGVIVILLTILVRLVLFPLSRKAVLTQIRMAEIGPELAAIKEKYKDKTEEQARRTLALYKEKKVNPFP
;
A
#
# COMPACT_ATOMS: atom_id res chain seq x y z
N MET A 1 -1.87 -5.99 23.53
CA MET A 1 -1.32 -5.38 22.29
C MET A 1 0.04 -5.92 21.86
N SER A 2 0.96 -6.29 22.78
CA SER A 2 2.24 -6.91 22.41
C SER A 2 2.10 -8.29 21.73
N PHE A 3 1.21 -9.16 22.23
CA PHE A 3 1.07 -10.54 21.73
C PHE A 3 0.79 -10.66 20.22
N LEU A 4 -0.18 -9.91 19.70
CA LEU A 4 -0.54 -9.97 18.27
C LEU A 4 0.59 -9.48 17.36
N TYR A 5 1.31 -8.43 17.77
CA TYR A 5 2.45 -7.94 17.01
C TYR A 5 3.56 -8.99 16.95
N HIS A 6 3.85 -9.63 18.07
CA HIS A 6 4.88 -10.66 18.13
C HIS A 6 4.53 -11.86 17.26
N GLU A 7 3.29 -12.35 17.33
CA GLU A 7 2.88 -13.55 16.62
C GLU A 7 2.77 -13.35 15.11
N PHE A 8 2.22 -12.22 14.66
CA PHE A 8 1.98 -11.98 13.24
C PHE A 8 3.15 -11.34 12.50
N PHE A 9 4.00 -10.57 13.19
CA PHE A 9 5.06 -9.80 12.53
C PHE A 9 6.45 -10.22 13.00
N PHE A 10 6.71 -10.22 14.31
CA PHE A 10 8.06 -10.44 14.83
C PHE A 10 8.53 -11.89 14.63
N ASN A 11 7.76 -12.86 15.10
CA ASN A 11 8.13 -14.28 15.07
C ASN A 11 8.35 -14.79 13.64
N PRO A 12 7.47 -14.51 12.66
CA PRO A 12 7.71 -14.94 11.28
C PRO A 12 8.97 -14.31 10.68
N LEU A 13 9.18 -13.00 10.87
CA LEU A 13 10.34 -12.30 10.32
C LEU A 13 11.65 -12.80 10.95
N TYR A 14 11.66 -13.00 12.27
CA TYR A 14 12.80 -13.53 13.00
C TYR A 14 13.11 -14.97 12.58
N ASN A 15 12.09 -15.82 12.43
CA ASN A 15 12.27 -17.21 12.00
C ASN A 15 12.83 -17.28 10.57
N ILE A 16 12.37 -16.41 9.65
CA ILE A 16 12.95 -16.32 8.31
C ILE A 16 14.41 -15.87 8.38
N LEU A 17 14.74 -14.87 9.20
CA LEU A 17 16.11 -14.41 9.38
C LEU A 17 17.02 -15.55 9.86
N ILE A 18 16.62 -16.29 10.90
CA ILE A 18 17.38 -17.43 11.41
C ILE A 18 17.49 -18.54 10.37
N LEU A 19 16.46 -18.79 9.58
CA LEU A 19 16.50 -19.74 8.47
C LEU A 19 17.54 -19.32 7.42
N LEU A 20 17.61 -18.03 7.07
CA LEU A 20 18.60 -17.52 6.13
C LEU A 20 20.04 -17.69 6.67
N PHE A 21 20.28 -17.42 7.96
CA PHE A 21 21.58 -17.69 8.59
C PHE A 21 21.94 -19.18 8.60
N LYS A 22 20.96 -20.07 8.74
CA LYS A 22 21.19 -21.54 8.71
C LYS A 22 21.47 -22.06 7.31
N VAL A 23 20.78 -21.54 6.29
CA VAL A 23 20.95 -21.97 4.89
C VAL A 23 22.22 -21.38 4.27
N LEU A 24 22.61 -20.17 4.67
CA LEU A 24 23.77 -19.46 4.16
C LEU A 24 24.79 -19.17 5.27
N PRO A 25 25.40 -20.20 5.89
CA PRO A 25 26.31 -20.03 7.02
C PRO A 25 27.64 -19.34 6.62
N TRP A 26 27.95 -19.32 5.32
CA TRP A 26 29.12 -18.66 4.75
C TRP A 26 28.87 -17.21 4.34
N ALA A 27 27.62 -16.75 4.34
CA ALA A 27 27.27 -15.38 4.00
C ALA A 27 27.41 -14.48 5.24
N ASP A 28 27.93 -13.28 5.04
CA ASP A 28 27.97 -12.26 6.08
C ASP A 28 26.57 -11.77 6.45
N ALA A 29 26.45 -11.23 7.67
CA ALA A 29 25.18 -10.74 8.20
C ALA A 29 24.55 -9.64 7.32
N GLY A 30 25.37 -8.85 6.61
CA GLY A 30 24.89 -7.80 5.71
C GLY A 30 24.16 -8.38 4.49
N VAL A 31 24.76 -9.37 3.83
CA VAL A 31 24.14 -10.09 2.71
C VAL A 31 22.83 -10.75 3.13
N ILE A 32 22.77 -11.34 4.32
CA ILE A 32 21.56 -11.98 4.82
C ILE A 32 20.43 -10.97 5.04
N VAL A 33 20.72 -9.80 5.61
CA VAL A 33 19.72 -8.74 5.77
C VAL A 33 19.25 -8.22 4.41
N ILE A 34 20.15 -8.01 3.45
CA ILE A 34 19.77 -7.60 2.09
C ILE A 34 18.82 -8.63 1.48
N LEU A 35 19.15 -9.92 1.58
CA LEU A 35 18.30 -10.99 1.05
C LEU A 35 16.92 -11.03 1.72
N LEU A 36 16.88 -10.84 3.04
CA LEU A 36 15.62 -10.72 3.79
C LEU A 36 14.78 -9.54 3.26
N THR A 37 15.38 -8.38 3.04
CA THR A 37 14.65 -7.21 2.50
C THR A 37 14.08 -7.47 1.11
N ILE A 38 14.81 -8.18 0.25
CA ILE A 38 14.32 -8.59 -1.08
C ILE A 38 13.14 -9.54 -0.93
N LEU A 39 13.23 -10.56 -0.08
CA LEU A 39 12.16 -11.52 0.15
C LEU A 39 10.88 -10.82 0.65
N VAL A 40 11.01 -9.94 1.66
CA VAL A 40 9.88 -9.15 2.17
C VAL A 40 9.28 -8.28 1.07
N ARG A 41 10.11 -7.60 0.25
CA ARG A 41 9.61 -6.80 -0.89
C ARG A 41 8.87 -7.66 -1.92
N LEU A 42 9.33 -8.87 -2.20
CA LEU A 42 8.64 -9.78 -3.13
C LEU A 42 7.27 -10.21 -2.60
N VAL A 43 7.18 -10.53 -1.30
CA VAL A 43 5.89 -10.87 -0.66
C VAL A 43 4.93 -9.67 -0.67
N LEU A 44 5.44 -8.46 -0.45
CA LEU A 44 4.64 -7.23 -0.48
C LEU A 44 4.36 -6.71 -1.88
N PHE A 45 5.10 -7.16 -2.90
CA PHE A 45 4.96 -6.70 -4.29
C PHE A 45 3.52 -6.72 -4.83
N PRO A 46 2.72 -7.80 -4.68
CA PRO A 46 1.32 -7.77 -5.15
C PRO A 46 0.48 -6.70 -4.46
N LEU A 47 0.73 -6.43 -3.17
CA LEU A 47 0.06 -5.36 -2.43
C LEU A 47 0.51 -3.99 -2.95
N SER A 48 1.82 -3.77 -3.08
CA SER A 48 2.39 -2.54 -3.62
C SER A 48 1.87 -2.25 -5.04
N ARG A 49 1.78 -3.27 -5.90
CA ARG A 49 1.23 -3.14 -7.26
C ARG A 49 -0.23 -2.70 -7.25
N LYS A 50 -1.06 -3.25 -6.37
CA LYS A 50 -2.46 -2.82 -6.20
C LYS A 50 -2.53 -1.37 -5.73
N ALA A 51 -1.71 -0.99 -4.75
CA ALA A 51 -1.65 0.38 -4.23
C ALA A 51 -1.26 1.39 -5.33
N VAL A 52 -0.24 1.08 -6.14
CA VAL A 52 0.19 1.94 -7.26
C VAL A 52 -0.92 2.07 -8.32
N LEU A 53 -1.60 0.98 -8.66
CA LEU A 53 -2.70 1.03 -9.63
C LEU A 53 -3.85 1.94 -9.14
N THR A 54 -4.19 1.87 -7.85
CA THR A 54 -5.18 2.78 -7.25
C THR A 54 -4.72 4.24 -7.34
N GLN A 55 -3.44 4.52 -7.07
CA GLN A 55 -2.88 5.87 -7.17
C GLN A 55 -2.96 6.44 -8.59
N ILE A 56 -2.66 5.62 -9.61
CA ILE A 56 -2.77 6.03 -11.02
C ILE A 56 -4.22 6.39 -11.36
N ARG A 57 -5.18 5.54 -10.99
CA ARG A 57 -6.61 5.82 -11.21
C ARG A 57 -7.09 7.08 -10.49
N MET A 58 -6.57 7.35 -9.29
CA MET A 58 -6.85 8.59 -8.56
C MET A 58 -6.26 9.82 -9.27
N ALA A 59 -5.09 9.68 -9.89
CA ALA A 59 -4.49 10.76 -10.69
C ALA A 59 -5.30 11.05 -11.97
N GLU A 60 -5.80 10.00 -12.63
CA GLU A 60 -6.64 10.12 -13.85
C GLU A 60 -7.94 10.90 -13.60
N ILE A 61 -8.59 10.70 -12.45
CA ILE A 61 -9.83 11.43 -12.09
C ILE A 61 -9.56 12.82 -11.49
N GLY A 62 -8.29 13.17 -11.24
CA GLY A 62 -7.87 14.44 -10.65
C GLY A 62 -8.44 15.68 -11.36
N PRO A 63 -8.38 15.77 -12.71
CA PRO A 63 -8.96 16.89 -13.46
C PRO A 63 -10.49 17.00 -13.30
N GLU A 64 -11.21 15.88 -13.31
CA GLU A 64 -12.66 15.84 -13.12
C GLU A 64 -13.05 16.28 -11.70
N LEU A 65 -12.27 15.87 -10.69
CA LEU A 65 -12.41 16.33 -9.31
C LEU A 65 -12.16 17.84 -9.20
N ALA A 66 -11.14 18.37 -9.87
CA ALA A 66 -10.86 19.81 -9.89
C ALA A 66 -12.02 20.60 -10.52
N ALA A 67 -12.57 20.13 -11.63
CA ALA A 67 -13.74 20.75 -12.28
C ALA A 67 -14.99 20.75 -11.36
N ILE A 68 -15.23 19.68 -10.61
CA ILE A 68 -16.32 19.63 -9.61
C ILE A 68 -16.05 20.66 -8.50
N LYS A 69 -14.82 20.74 -7.99
CA LYS A 69 -14.46 21.70 -6.93
C LYS A 69 -14.65 23.15 -7.38
N GLU A 70 -14.29 23.48 -8.62
CA GLU A 70 -14.44 24.83 -9.16
C GLU A 70 -15.91 25.18 -9.40
N LYS A 71 -16.67 24.27 -10.02
CA LYS A 71 -18.08 24.48 -10.37
C LYS A 71 -19.01 24.58 -9.16
N TYR A 72 -18.66 23.93 -8.04
CA TYR A 72 -19.49 23.85 -6.83
C TYR A 72 -18.82 24.47 -5.59
N LYS A 73 -17.89 25.41 -5.78
CA LYS A 73 -17.11 26.03 -4.70
C LYS A 73 -17.94 26.57 -3.53
N ASP A 74 -19.11 27.12 -3.81
CA ASP A 74 -20.00 27.71 -2.79
C ASP A 74 -21.07 26.73 -2.29
N LYS A 75 -21.05 25.47 -2.75
CA LYS A 75 -22.08 24.46 -2.47
C LYS A 75 -21.43 23.18 -1.94
N THR A 76 -20.90 23.24 -0.73
CA THR A 76 -20.14 22.15 -0.08
C THR A 76 -20.87 20.81 -0.08
N GLU A 77 -22.19 20.79 0.16
CA GLU A 77 -22.97 19.55 0.17
C GLU A 77 -23.08 18.93 -1.23
N GLU A 78 -23.41 19.75 -2.24
CA GLU A 78 -23.47 19.30 -3.64
C GLU A 78 -22.10 18.85 -4.14
N GLN A 79 -21.04 19.58 -3.79
CA GLN A 79 -19.67 19.21 -4.10
C GLN A 79 -19.30 17.82 -3.54
N ALA A 80 -19.65 17.54 -2.28
CA ALA A 80 -19.41 16.25 -1.65
C ALA A 80 -20.20 15.12 -2.34
N ARG A 81 -21.49 15.34 -2.64
CA ARG A 81 -22.34 14.38 -3.36
C ARG A 81 -21.79 14.04 -4.74
N ARG A 82 -21.37 15.05 -5.51
CA ARG A 82 -20.79 14.87 -6.85
C ARG A 82 -19.43 14.19 -6.83
N THR A 83 -18.59 14.52 -5.86
CA THR A 83 -17.29 13.85 -5.65
C THR A 83 -17.48 12.36 -5.38
N LEU A 84 -18.42 12.00 -4.50
CA LEU A 84 -18.75 10.59 -4.22
C LEU A 84 -19.36 9.87 -5.43
N ALA A 85 -20.21 10.57 -6.20
CA ALA A 85 -20.78 10.02 -7.44
C ALA A 85 -19.68 9.72 -8.48
N LEU A 86 -18.71 10.63 -8.64
CA LEU A 86 -17.57 10.45 -9.55
C LEU A 86 -16.72 9.24 -9.14
N TYR A 87 -16.42 9.07 -7.85
CA TYR A 87 -15.69 7.88 -7.37
C TYR A 87 -16.42 6.58 -7.69
N LYS A 88 -17.75 6.55 -7.53
CA LYS A 88 -18.58 5.38 -7.87
C LYS A 88 -18.61 5.12 -9.38
N GLU A 89 -18.79 6.16 -10.19
CA GLU A 89 -18.84 6.08 -11.65
C GLU A 89 -17.53 5.53 -12.22
N LYS A 90 -16.40 6.06 -11.76
CA LYS A 90 -15.06 5.66 -12.19
C LYS A 90 -14.55 4.40 -11.48
N LYS A 91 -15.34 3.83 -10.57
CA LYS A 91 -15.01 2.64 -9.75
C LYS A 91 -13.65 2.78 -9.05
N VAL A 92 -13.32 3.98 -8.60
CA VAL A 92 -12.06 4.25 -7.89
C VAL A 92 -12.36 4.31 -6.40
N ASN A 93 -11.60 3.54 -5.61
CA ASN A 93 -11.69 3.58 -4.17
C ASN A 93 -10.64 4.58 -3.63
N PRO A 94 -11.06 5.71 -3.00
CA PRO A 94 -10.13 6.69 -2.44
C PRO A 94 -9.37 6.17 -1.21
N PHE A 95 -9.79 5.02 -0.65
CA PHE A 95 -9.13 4.36 0.48
C PHE A 95 -8.72 2.94 0.05
N PRO A 96 -7.45 2.70 -0.33
CA PRO A 96 -6.97 1.34 -0.63
C PRO A 96 -7.08 0.40 0.58
#